data_AF-A0A370TL40-F1
#
_entry.id   AF-A0A370TL40-F1
#
_cell.length_a   1.000
_cell.length_b   1.000
_cell.length_c   1.000
_cell.angle_alpha   90.00
_cell.angle_beta   90.00
_cell.angle_gamma   90.00
#
_symmetry.space_group_name_H-M   'P 1'
#
loop_
_entity.id
_entity.type
_entity.pdbx_description
1 polymer ?
#
loop_
_entity_poly.entity_id
_entity_poly.type
_entity_poly.pdbx_seq_one_letter_code
_entity_poly.pdbx_strand_id
1 'polypeptide(L)'
;MYPSYFPVDGTTEIGVAEMKIGPKQALLFSFSGKPRVKPTGFWSLSLYGHDQLFVENTLDQYALGDRSDLRYADGTPLKERDDGNFNILAQPADISPPSSWNNNWLPAPAGGGCISFTLRLFAPADEMLNGSYEYPKVTTIDAITS
;
A
#
# COMPACT_ATOMS: atom_id res chain seq x y z
N MET A 1 9.11 8.06 18.48
CA MET A 1 9.61 7.06 17.52
C MET A 1 8.38 6.39 16.94
N TYR A 2 8.11 6.55 15.64
CA TYR A 2 6.93 5.98 15.00
C TYR A 2 7.16 4.50 14.76
N PRO A 3 6.22 3.61 15.09
CA PRO A 3 6.35 2.20 14.75
C PRO A 3 6.28 2.04 13.23
N SER A 4 7.29 1.39 12.65
CA SER A 4 7.29 0.93 11.27
C SER A 4 7.07 -0.58 11.29
N TYR A 5 6.12 -1.06 10.50
CA TYR A 5 5.84 -2.49 10.36
C TYR A 5 6.78 -3.13 9.33
N PHE A 6 7.32 -4.31 9.65
CA PHE A 6 8.16 -5.10 8.76
C PHE A 6 7.52 -6.48 8.56
N PRO A 7 7.33 -6.93 7.31
CA PRO A 7 7.01 -8.33 7.06
C PRO A 7 8.19 -9.20 7.53
N VAL A 8 7.87 -10.31 8.19
CA VAL A 8 8.82 -11.15 8.96
C VAL A 8 9.87 -11.85 8.08
N ASP A 9 9.72 -11.84 6.75
CA ASP A 9 10.52 -12.66 5.83
C ASP A 9 11.55 -11.89 4.99
N GLY A 10 11.87 -10.63 5.32
CA GLY A 10 12.83 -9.82 4.56
C GLY A 10 13.79 -9.02 5.44
N THR A 11 14.90 -9.64 5.83
CA THR A 11 15.99 -8.94 6.54
C THR A 11 16.76 -8.01 5.61
N THR A 12 16.67 -6.70 5.82
CA THR A 12 17.80 -5.77 5.64
C THR A 12 17.73 -4.66 6.70
N GLU A 13 18.91 -4.24 7.14
CA GLU A 13 19.24 -3.56 8.40
C GLU A 13 18.78 -2.10 8.54
N ILE A 14 17.88 -1.64 7.68
CA ILE A 14 17.16 -0.37 7.84
C ILE A 14 15.73 -0.68 7.46
N GLY A 15 14.80 -0.45 8.38
CA GLY A 15 13.40 -0.82 8.32
C GLY A 15 12.63 -0.43 7.05
N VAL A 16 12.92 -1.12 5.95
CA VAL A 16 12.27 -0.99 4.65
C VAL A 16 12.38 -2.37 4.01
N ALA A 17 11.26 -3.06 3.83
CA ALA A 17 11.26 -4.31 3.08
C ALA A 17 11.48 -3.98 1.60
N GLU A 18 12.70 -4.22 1.10
CA GLU A 18 12.96 -4.19 -0.33
C GLU A 18 12.43 -5.49 -0.95
N MET A 19 11.56 -5.33 -1.93
CA MET A 19 10.88 -6.41 -2.64
C MET A 19 11.17 -6.27 -4.13
N LYS A 20 11.46 -7.38 -4.80
CA LYS A 20 11.64 -7.40 -6.25
C LYS A 20 10.39 -7.97 -6.91
N ILE A 21 9.79 -7.20 -7.82
CA ILE A 21 8.71 -7.66 -8.70
C ILE A 21 9.19 -7.76 -10.14
N GLY A 22 8.77 -8.79 -10.86
CA GLY A 22 8.97 -8.90 -12.31
C GLY A 22 8.05 -7.98 -13.12
N PRO A 23 8.27 -7.88 -14.45
CA PRO A 23 7.49 -7.00 -15.33
C PRO A 23 6.00 -7.34 -15.39
N LYS A 24 5.62 -8.59 -15.11
CA LYS A 24 4.22 -9.05 -15.09
C LYS A 24 3.77 -9.48 -13.69
N GLN A 25 4.40 -8.94 -12.66
CA GLN A 25 4.06 -9.22 -11.27
C GLN A 25 3.66 -7.93 -10.56
N ALA A 26 2.89 -8.08 -9.50
CA ALA A 26 2.46 -6.98 -8.64
C ALA A 26 2.55 -7.40 -7.18
N LEU A 27 2.58 -6.43 -6.27
CA LEU A 27 2.31 -6.65 -4.85
C LEU A 27 0.86 -6.30 -4.55
N LEU A 28 0.17 -7.21 -3.88
CA LEU A 28 -1.16 -6.97 -3.32
C LEU A 28 -1.03 -6.77 -1.82
N PHE A 29 -1.45 -5.60 -1.33
CA PHE A 29 -1.57 -5.27 0.08
C PHE A 29 -3.02 -5.51 0.50
N SER A 30 -3.28 -6.58 1.24
CA SER A 30 -4.62 -6.93 1.72
C SER A 30 -4.82 -6.46 3.15
N PHE A 31 -5.68 -5.45 3.31
CA PHE A 31 -6.06 -4.88 4.60
C PHE A 31 -7.32 -5.58 5.11
N SER A 32 -7.30 -6.06 6.36
CA SER A 32 -8.48 -6.57 7.07
C SER A 32 -9.41 -5.45 7.58
N GLY A 33 -8.93 -4.20 7.53
CA GLY A 33 -9.67 -3.01 7.90
C GLY A 33 -8.81 -1.76 7.78
N LYS A 34 -9.41 -0.59 7.98
CA LYS A 34 -8.68 0.68 7.97
C LYS A 34 -7.70 0.75 9.16
N PRO A 35 -6.43 1.14 8.96
CA PRO A 35 -5.55 1.51 10.07
C PRO A 35 -6.24 2.50 11.02
N ARG A 36 -6.18 2.22 12.33
CA ARG A 36 -6.87 3.01 13.34
C ARG A 36 -6.02 4.19 13.77
N VAL A 37 -6.50 5.39 13.55
CA VAL A 37 -5.85 6.65 13.92
C VAL A 37 -6.78 7.48 14.79
N LYS A 38 -6.21 8.37 15.61
CA LYS A 38 -6.98 9.35 16.39
C LYS A 38 -7.68 10.34 15.45
N PRO A 39 -8.69 11.11 15.90
CA PRO A 39 -9.39 12.07 15.05
C PRO A 39 -8.50 13.11 14.36
N THR A 40 -7.34 13.43 14.93
CA THR A 40 -6.33 14.35 14.35
C THR A 40 -5.29 13.64 13.47
N GLY A 41 -5.36 12.33 13.41
CA GLY A 41 -4.40 11.46 12.73
C GLY A 41 -4.75 11.20 11.29
N PHE A 42 -3.85 10.49 10.62
CA PHE A 42 -4.05 9.96 9.28
C PHE A 42 -3.00 8.87 9.01
N TRP A 43 -3.16 8.11 7.94
CA TRP A 43 -2.17 7.11 7.54
C TRP A 43 -1.90 7.16 6.03
N SER A 44 -0.75 6.64 5.63
CA SER A 44 -0.35 6.54 4.23
C SER A 44 0.50 5.29 3.99
N LEU A 45 0.24 4.60 2.89
CA LEU A 45 1.14 3.63 2.26
C LEU A 45 1.85 4.32 1.10
N SER A 46 3.17 4.44 1.17
CA SER A 46 4.00 5.03 0.12
C SER A 46 4.86 3.97 -0.56
N LEU A 47 5.11 4.12 -1.86
CA LEU A 47 5.94 3.24 -2.67
C LEU A 47 7.19 3.99 -3.16
N TYR A 48 8.35 3.35 -3.09
CA TYR A 48 9.62 3.90 -3.53
C TYR A 48 10.31 2.93 -4.51
N GLY A 49 11.10 3.49 -5.41
CA GLY A 49 12.01 2.71 -6.26
C GLY A 49 13.27 2.26 -5.50
N HIS A 50 14.15 1.59 -6.22
CA HIS A 50 15.43 1.10 -5.70
C HIS A 50 16.36 2.19 -5.10
N ASP A 51 16.20 3.43 -5.55
CA ASP A 51 16.94 4.61 -5.10
C ASP A 51 16.30 5.29 -3.88
N GLN A 52 15.24 4.70 -3.32
CA GLN A 52 14.41 5.26 -2.25
C GLN A 52 13.74 6.59 -2.62
N LEU A 53 13.63 6.90 -3.92
CA LEU A 53 12.84 8.01 -4.44
C LEU A 53 11.46 7.52 -4.90
N PHE A 54 10.54 8.47 -5.10
CA PHE A 54 9.24 8.15 -5.66
C PHE A 54 9.36 7.70 -7.11
N VAL A 55 8.55 6.71 -7.47
CA VAL A 55 8.46 6.22 -8.85
C VAL A 55 7.62 7.19 -9.65
N GLU A 56 8.23 7.91 -10.58
CA GLU A 56 7.53 8.82 -11.50
C GLU A 56 6.41 8.07 -12.23
N ASN A 57 5.21 8.66 -12.24
CA ASN A 57 4.05 8.08 -12.89
C ASN A 57 3.05 9.14 -13.34
N THR A 58 2.25 8.82 -14.35
CA THR A 58 1.30 9.73 -14.98
C THR A 58 0.10 10.11 -14.11
N LEU A 59 -0.11 9.39 -13.00
CA LEU A 59 -1.19 9.66 -12.04
C LEU A 59 -0.77 10.66 -10.95
N ASP A 60 0.52 11.04 -10.89
CA ASP A 60 1.12 11.80 -9.78
C ASP A 60 0.82 11.16 -8.41
N GLN A 61 0.78 9.83 -8.38
CA GLN A 61 0.31 9.04 -7.24
C GLN A 61 1.45 8.22 -6.64
N TYR A 62 1.97 8.68 -5.50
CA TYR A 62 3.12 8.05 -4.82
C TYR A 62 2.78 7.48 -3.44
N ALA A 63 1.59 7.80 -2.95
CA ALA A 63 1.07 7.29 -1.70
C ALA A 63 -0.46 7.20 -1.73
N LEU A 64 -0.99 6.22 -1.01
CA LEU A 64 -2.42 6.03 -0.79
C LEU A 64 -2.72 5.96 0.70
N GLY A 65 -3.79 6.60 1.15
CA GLY A 65 -4.17 6.67 2.55
C GLY A 65 -5.64 6.98 2.76
N ASP A 66 -6.04 7.20 4.01
CA ASP A 66 -7.41 7.62 4.36
C ASP A 66 -7.84 8.98 3.76
N ARG A 67 -6.88 9.77 3.30
CA ARG A 67 -7.12 11.03 2.57
C ARG A 67 -7.26 10.86 1.06
N SER A 68 -6.97 9.68 0.53
CA SER A 68 -7.17 9.33 -0.88
C SER A 68 -8.61 8.86 -1.11
N ASP A 69 -9.07 8.85 -2.36
CA ASP A 69 -10.39 8.28 -2.73
C ASP A 69 -10.34 6.75 -2.82
N LEU A 70 -9.75 6.07 -1.84
CA LEU A 70 -9.67 4.61 -1.79
C LEU A 70 -11.08 3.99 -1.75
N ARG A 71 -11.23 2.83 -2.38
CA ARG A 71 -12.51 2.12 -2.46
C ARG A 71 -12.41 0.68 -1.95
N TYR A 72 -13.53 0.18 -1.42
CA TYR A 72 -13.75 -1.24 -1.20
C TYR A 72 -13.93 -1.96 -2.55
N ALA A 73 -13.88 -3.30 -2.53
CA ALA A 73 -14.05 -4.11 -3.74
C ALA A 73 -15.41 -3.91 -4.45
N ASP A 74 -16.44 -3.49 -3.72
CA ASP A 74 -17.77 -3.16 -4.25
C ASP A 74 -17.87 -1.73 -4.83
N GLY A 75 -16.77 -0.97 -4.80
CA GLY A 75 -16.71 0.41 -5.29
C GLY A 75 -17.08 1.48 -4.26
N THR A 76 -17.52 1.10 -3.05
CA THR A 76 -17.85 2.05 -1.97
C THR A 76 -16.58 2.81 -1.53
N PRO A 77 -16.60 4.15 -1.39
CA PRO A 77 -15.48 4.89 -0.80
C PRO A 77 -15.16 4.47 0.63
N LEU A 78 -13.87 4.39 0.99
CA LEU A 78 -13.42 4.00 2.33
C LEU A 78 -13.90 4.92 3.46
N LYS A 79 -14.20 6.18 3.13
CA LYS A 79 -14.73 7.17 4.07
C LYS A 79 -16.20 6.94 4.44
N GLU A 80 -16.91 6.08 3.72
CA GLU A 80 -18.36 5.86 3.88
C GLU A 80 -18.71 4.61 4.69
N ARG A 81 -17.72 3.78 5.03
CA ARG A 81 -17.88 2.57 5.84
C ARG A 81 -16.71 2.44 6.82
N ASP A 82 -16.96 1.93 8.02
CA ASP A 82 -15.94 1.82 9.09
C ASP A 82 -15.21 0.49 9.18
N ASP A 83 -15.78 -0.53 8.55
CA ASP A 83 -15.33 -1.92 8.53
C ASP A 83 -15.16 -2.46 7.11
N GLY A 84 -14.66 -3.68 7.00
CA GLY A 84 -14.49 -4.38 5.74
C GLY A 84 -13.06 -4.39 5.21
N ASN A 85 -12.79 -5.38 4.38
CA ASN A 85 -11.49 -5.60 3.77
C ASN A 85 -11.36 -4.78 2.49
N PHE A 86 -10.15 -4.29 2.22
CA PHE A 86 -9.81 -3.65 0.96
C PHE A 86 -8.39 -4.01 0.57
N ASN A 87 -8.06 -3.76 -0.70
CA ASN A 87 -6.73 -4.03 -1.22
C ASN A 87 -6.12 -2.76 -1.80
N ILE A 88 -4.80 -2.63 -1.70
CA ILE A 88 -4.01 -1.70 -2.50
C ILE A 88 -3.10 -2.54 -3.40
N LEU A 89 -3.00 -2.16 -4.67
CA LEU A 89 -2.18 -2.82 -5.67
C LEU A 89 -0.94 -1.99 -5.96
N ALA A 90 0.26 -2.56 -5.87
CA ALA A 90 1.46 -1.98 -6.46
C ALA A 90 1.85 -2.77 -7.71
N GLN A 91 1.68 -2.18 -8.88
CA GLN A 91 1.86 -2.84 -10.19
C GLN A 91 2.64 -1.93 -11.14
N PRO A 92 3.52 -2.46 -12.01
CA PRO A 92 4.30 -1.67 -12.95
C PRO A 92 3.45 -0.67 -13.74
N ALA A 93 3.93 0.57 -13.84
CA ALA A 93 3.21 1.69 -14.46
C ALA A 93 2.88 1.47 -15.95
N ASP A 94 3.66 0.64 -16.64
CA ASP A 94 3.47 0.26 -18.04
C ASP A 94 2.41 -0.85 -18.25
N ILE A 95 1.89 -1.43 -17.16
CA ILE A 95 0.79 -2.40 -17.18
C ILE A 95 -0.34 -1.84 -16.32
N SER A 96 -1.24 -1.05 -16.92
CA SER A 96 -2.38 -0.50 -16.19
C SER A 96 -3.39 -1.60 -15.83
N PRO A 97 -3.86 -1.67 -14.57
CA PRO A 97 -4.93 -2.58 -14.19
C PRO A 97 -6.29 -2.13 -14.76
N PRO A 98 -7.34 -2.97 -14.69
CA PRO A 98 -8.70 -2.55 -14.99
C PRO A 98 -9.10 -1.30 -14.20
N SER A 99 -9.98 -0.48 -14.77
CA SER A 99 -10.36 0.83 -14.20
C SER A 99 -10.94 0.77 -12.78
N SER A 100 -11.44 -0.39 -12.35
CA SER A 100 -11.86 -0.63 -10.96
C SER A 100 -10.73 -0.50 -9.94
N TRP A 101 -9.47 -0.58 -10.36
CA TRP A 101 -8.29 -0.42 -9.50
C TRP A 101 -7.73 1.01 -9.47
N ASN A 102 -8.21 1.94 -10.30
CA ASN A 102 -7.63 3.28 -10.41
C ASN A 102 -7.46 3.98 -9.06
N ASN A 103 -8.47 3.85 -8.18
CA ASN A 103 -8.46 4.42 -6.84
C ASN A 103 -7.49 3.76 -5.85
N ASN A 104 -7.12 2.50 -6.13
CA ASN A 104 -6.40 1.61 -5.21
C ASN A 104 -5.05 1.16 -5.78
N TRP A 105 -4.55 1.80 -6.84
CA TRP A 105 -3.31 1.43 -7.52
C TRP A 105 -2.17 2.41 -7.21
N LEU A 106 -1.04 1.90 -6.74
CA LEU A 106 0.24 2.58 -6.66
C LEU A 106 1.10 2.14 -7.86
N PRO A 107 1.38 3.01 -8.83
CA PRO A 107 2.26 2.67 -9.95
C PRO A 107 3.68 2.34 -9.45
N ALA A 108 4.15 1.14 -9.78
CA ALA A 108 5.52 0.69 -9.56
C ALA A 108 6.39 0.96 -10.80
N PRO A 109 7.73 0.78 -10.75
CA PRO A 109 8.60 1.05 -11.90
C PRO A 109 8.17 0.23 -13.12
N ALA A 110 8.18 0.87 -14.29
CA ALA A 110 7.88 0.20 -15.55
C ALA A 110 8.83 -0.98 -15.78
N GLY A 111 8.30 -2.12 -16.23
CA GLY A 111 9.06 -3.36 -16.37
C GLY A 111 9.42 -4.06 -15.04
N GLY A 112 8.88 -3.58 -13.91
CA GLY A 112 9.17 -4.11 -12.58
C GLY A 112 10.52 -3.63 -12.02
N GLY A 113 11.01 -4.29 -10.98
CA GLY A 113 12.25 -3.92 -10.33
C GLY A 113 12.21 -4.05 -8.81
N CYS A 114 13.26 -3.55 -8.16
CA CYS A 114 13.29 -3.41 -6.71
C CYS A 114 12.43 -2.21 -6.31
N ILE A 115 11.52 -2.46 -5.37
CA ILE A 115 10.66 -1.47 -4.76
C ILE A 115 10.73 -1.62 -3.25
N SER A 116 10.48 -0.53 -2.56
CA SER A 116 10.34 -0.50 -1.12
C SER A 116 9.04 0.22 -0.76
N PHE A 117 8.47 -0.06 0.41
CA PHE A 117 7.23 0.60 0.82
C PHE A 117 7.22 0.95 2.30
N THR A 118 6.38 1.90 2.67
CA THR A 118 6.19 2.29 4.07
C THR A 118 4.72 2.56 4.36
N LEU A 119 4.14 1.80 5.30
CA LEU A 119 2.89 2.17 5.96
C LEU A 119 3.22 3.06 7.16
N ARG A 120 2.82 4.33 7.09
CA ARG A 120 3.06 5.33 8.13
C ARG A 120 1.76 5.74 8.78
N LEU A 121 1.75 5.80 10.11
CA LEU A 121 0.64 6.30 10.91
C LEU A 121 1.02 7.58 11.63
N PHE A 122 0.18 8.60 11.50
CA PHE A 122 0.27 9.85 12.22
C PHE A 122 -0.83 9.87 13.28
N ALA A 123 -0.45 9.99 14.55
CA ALA A 123 -1.33 9.83 15.70
C ALA A 123 -2.12 8.48 15.67
N PRO A 124 -1.40 7.33 15.74
CA PRO A 124 -2.07 6.02 15.80
C PRO A 124 -2.98 5.93 17.04
N ALA A 125 -4.09 5.21 16.88
CA ALA A 125 -4.93 4.80 18.00
C ALA A 125 -4.30 3.60 18.74
N ASP A 126 -4.78 3.32 19.95
CA ASP A 126 -4.15 2.33 20.85
C ASP A 126 -4.21 0.91 20.27
N GLU A 127 -5.22 0.61 19.44
CA GLU A 127 -5.38 -0.66 18.71
C GLU A 127 -4.20 -0.98 17.80
N MET A 128 -3.52 0.05 17.28
CA MET A 128 -2.32 -0.12 16.45
C MET A 128 -1.07 -0.49 17.24
N LEU A 129 -1.09 -0.25 18.56
CA LEU A 129 0.05 -0.39 19.46
C LEU A 129 -0.04 -1.63 20.35
N ASN A 130 -1.26 -2.11 20.61
CA ASN A 130 -1.53 -3.22 21.54
C ASN A 130 -1.65 -4.60 20.86
N GLY A 131 -1.44 -4.66 19.53
CA GLY A 131 -1.53 -5.89 18.74
C GLY A 131 -2.96 -6.30 18.34
N SER A 132 -3.97 -5.48 18.62
CA SER A 132 -5.36 -5.77 18.22
C SER A 132 -5.61 -5.54 16.72
N TYR A 133 -4.85 -4.63 16.11
CA TYR A 133 -4.91 -4.39 14.67
C TYR A 133 -4.02 -5.39 13.91
N GLU A 134 -4.63 -6.09 12.95
CA GLU A 134 -3.91 -6.94 12.00
C GLU A 134 -3.35 -6.09 10.85
N TYR A 135 -2.03 -6.06 10.73
CA TYR A 135 -1.35 -5.35 9.65
C TYR A 135 -1.62 -6.00 8.29
N PRO A 136 -1.59 -5.23 7.18
CA PRO A 136 -1.93 -5.75 5.87
C PRO A 136 -0.99 -6.87 5.45
N LYS A 137 -1.56 -7.94 4.91
CA LYS A 137 -0.78 -9.02 4.29
C LYS A 137 -0.25 -8.53 2.95
N VAL A 138 1.03 -8.77 2.68
CA VAL A 138 1.66 -8.44 1.40
C VAL A 138 1.94 -9.73 0.63
N THR A 139 1.45 -9.83 -0.60
CA THR A 139 1.68 -11.00 -1.46
C THR A 139 2.08 -10.59 -2.86
N THR A 140 3.06 -11.28 -3.45
CA THR A 140 3.32 -11.18 -4.87
C THR A 140 2.27 -11.96 -5.65
N ILE A 141 1.67 -11.32 -6.65
CA ILE A 141 0.69 -11.89 -7.57
C ILE A 141 1.11 -11.64 -9.03
N ASP A 142 0.47 -12.31 -9.97
CA ASP A 142 0.53 -11.90 -11.37
C ASP A 142 -0.15 -10.54 -11.55
N ALA A 143 0.35 -9.72 -12.48
CA ALA A 143 -0.22 -8.43 -12.79
C ALA A 143 -1.69 -8.58 -13.23
N ILE A 144 -2.56 -7.78 -12.62
CA ILE A 144 -3.98 -7.73 -12.96
C ILE A 144 -4.12 -6.91 -14.23
N THR A 145 -4.64 -7.53 -15.28
CA THR A 145 -4.88 -6.92 -16.58
C THR A 145 -6.34 -7.15 -16.99
N SER A 146 -6.83 -6.37 -17.96
CA SER A 146 -8.19 -6.52 -18.50
C SER A 146 -8.28 -7.68 -19.48
#